data_AF-A0A3D6ERV6-F1
#
_entry.id   AF-A0A3D6ERV6-F1
#
_cell.length_a   1.000
_cell.length_b   1.000
_cell.length_c   1.000
_cell.angle_alpha   90.00
_cell.angle_beta   90.00
_cell.angle_gamma   90.00
#
_symmetry.space_group_name_H-M   'P 1'
#
loop_
_entity.id
_entity.type
_entity.pdbx_description
1 polymer ?
#
loop_
_entity_poly.entity_id
_entity_poly.type
_entity_poly.pdbx_seq_one_letter_code
_entity_poly.pdbx_strand_id
1 'polypeptide(L)'
;SVEENLADLGFTPSIYSPYFKLLTREDVKLLRTKKVRVIPWTVNEEKDMLSVKGLDVDGFITDYPGRAAKFKRTLNLRKQR
;
A
#
# COMPACT_ATOMS: atom_id res chain seq x y z
N SER A 1 13.43 -3.77 -8.11
CA SER A 1 13.11 -3.66 -6.67
C SER A 1 12.62 -2.27 -6.33
N VAL A 2 11.98 -2.07 -5.16
CA VAL A 2 11.46 -0.74 -4.76
C VAL A 2 12.55 0.33 -4.76
N GLU A 3 13.78 -0.03 -4.36
CA GLU A 3 14.92 0.89 -4.33
C GLU A 3 15.34 1.38 -5.72
N GLU A 4 15.36 0.49 -6.71
CA GLU A 4 15.68 0.85 -8.10
C GLU A 4 14.63 1.82 -8.65
N ASN A 5 13.35 1.57 -8.37
CA ASN A 5 12.27 2.46 -8.81
C ASN A 5 12.36 3.85 -8.17
N LEU A 6 12.78 3.94 -6.90
CA LEU A 6 12.98 5.22 -6.22
C LEU A 6 14.25 5.94 -6.72
N ALA A 7 15.30 5.19 -7.08
CA ALA A 7 16.53 5.73 -7.62
C ALA A 7 16.30 6.32 -9.02
N ASP A 8 15.59 5.58 -9.89
CA ASP A 8 15.22 6.03 -11.24
C ASP A 8 14.35 7.30 -11.21
N LEU A 9 13.43 7.38 -10.24
CA LEU A 9 12.59 8.56 -10.05
C LEU A 9 13.39 9.83 -9.74
N GLY A 10 14.54 9.71 -9.05
CA GLY A 10 15.37 10.84 -8.62
C GLY A 10 14.79 11.69 -7.47
N PHE A 11 13.61 11.34 -6.94
CA PHE A 11 12.99 12.00 -5.80
C PHE A 11 12.18 11.01 -4.94
N THR A 12 11.82 11.43 -3.71
CA THR A 12 10.98 10.62 -2.82
C THR A 12 9.50 10.97 -3.02
N PRO A 13 8.67 10.08 -3.59
CA PRO A 13 7.26 10.36 -3.81
C PRO A 13 6.48 10.32 -2.51
N SER A 14 5.35 11.03 -2.43
CA SER A 14 4.48 10.97 -1.25
C SER A 14 3.67 9.67 -1.16
N ILE A 15 3.47 8.99 -2.29
CA ILE A 15 2.69 7.76 -2.42
C ILE A 15 3.42 6.84 -3.42
N TYR A 16 3.53 5.57 -3.07
CA TYR A 16 4.00 4.49 -3.93
C TYR A 16 2.84 3.51 -4.17
N SER A 17 2.51 3.27 -5.43
CA SER A 17 1.30 2.52 -5.83
C SER A 17 1.64 1.38 -6.80
N PRO A 18 2.16 0.24 -6.30
CA PRO A 18 2.55 -0.89 -7.14
C PRO A 18 1.41 -1.91 -7.31
N TYR A 19 1.62 -2.89 -8.20
CA TYR A 19 0.77 -4.07 -8.25
C TYR A 19 0.89 -4.89 -6.95
N PHE A 20 -0.23 -5.18 -6.29
CA PHE A 20 -0.25 -5.70 -4.92
C PHE A 20 0.50 -7.03 -4.73
N LYS A 21 0.59 -7.88 -5.77
CA LYS A 21 1.28 -9.18 -5.68
C LYS A 21 2.80 -9.07 -5.69
N LEU A 22 3.34 -7.93 -6.13
CA LEU A 22 4.77 -7.65 -6.10
C LEU A 22 5.21 -7.07 -4.76
N LEU A 23 4.27 -6.82 -3.85
CA LEU A 23 4.54 -6.15 -2.60
C LEU A 23 4.91 -7.15 -1.51
N THR A 24 6.09 -7.02 -0.95
CA THR A 24 6.50 -7.76 0.25
C THR A 24 6.37 -6.91 1.51
N ARG A 25 6.40 -7.55 2.68
CA ARG A 25 6.42 -6.83 3.96
C ARG A 25 7.68 -5.98 4.13
N GLU A 26 8.80 -6.40 3.55
CA GLU A 26 10.07 -5.69 3.59
C GLU A 26 10.00 -4.40 2.77
N ASP A 27 9.41 -4.48 1.58
CA ASP A 27 9.14 -3.32 0.72
C ASP A 27 8.30 -2.26 1.43
N VAL A 28 7.20 -2.67 2.08
CA VAL A 28 6.33 -1.74 2.83
C VAL A 28 7.07 -1.08 3.98
N LYS A 29 7.89 -1.85 4.71
CA LYS A 29 8.70 -1.33 5.82
C LYS A 29 9.71 -0.30 5.32
N LEU A 30 10.40 -0.59 4.22
CA LEU A 30 11.36 0.31 3.59
C LEU A 30 10.69 1.61 3.10
N LEU A 31 9.53 1.52 2.46
CA LEU A 31 8.79 2.69 2.00
C LEU A 31 8.35 3.56 3.18
N ARG A 32 7.87 2.93 4.26
CA ARG A 32 7.50 3.65 5.48
C ARG A 32 8.66 4.35 6.17
N THR A 33 9.85 3.76 6.24
CA THR A 33 11.03 4.44 6.84
C THR A 33 11.40 5.68 6.04
N LYS A 34 11.17 5.67 4.73
CA LYS A 34 11.32 6.82 3.83
C LYS A 34 10.09 7.78 3.84
N LYS A 35 9.13 7.58 4.75
CA LYS A 35 7.88 8.36 4.87
C LYS A 35 7.00 8.33 3.61
N VAL A 36 7.14 7.29 2.78
CA VAL A 36 6.32 7.07 1.59
C VAL A 36 5.10 6.24 1.98
N ARG A 37 3.90 6.70 1.58
CA ARG A 37 2.66 5.92 1.78
C ARG A 37 2.52 4.85 0.72
N VAL A 38 2.04 3.67 1.09
CA VAL A 38 1.91 2.53 0.17
C VAL A 38 0.44 2.25 -0.11
N ILE A 39 0.02 2.37 -1.37
CA ILE A 39 -1.37 2.17 -1.80
C ILE A 39 -1.38 1.31 -3.08
N PRO A 40 -1.30 -0.01 -2.99
CA PRO A 40 -1.26 -0.86 -4.17
C PRO A 40 -2.61 -0.94 -4.92
N TRP A 41 -2.52 -1.32 -6.19
CA TRP A 41 -3.65 -1.59 -7.08
C TRP A 41 -3.53 -3.01 -7.70
N THR A 42 -4.57 -3.59 -8.28
CA THR A 42 -5.99 -3.43 -7.93
C THR A 42 -6.40 -4.68 -7.16
N VAL A 43 -6.91 -4.51 -5.94
CA VAL A 43 -7.22 -5.61 -5.03
C VAL A 43 -8.71 -5.88 -5.04
N ASN A 44 -9.14 -6.93 -5.75
CA ASN A 44 -10.56 -7.20 -6.01
C ASN A 44 -11.14 -8.34 -5.15
N GLU A 45 -10.29 -9.25 -4.68
CA GLU A 45 -10.68 -10.42 -3.91
C GLU A 45 -10.59 -10.15 -2.40
N GLU A 46 -11.59 -10.62 -1.63
CA GLU A 46 -11.65 -10.39 -0.17
C GLU A 46 -10.44 -10.99 0.57
N LYS A 47 -9.93 -12.14 0.09
CA LYS A 47 -8.70 -12.76 0.63
C LYS A 47 -7.48 -11.87 0.42
N ASP A 48 -7.36 -11.27 -0.77
CA ASP A 48 -6.23 -10.39 -1.08
C ASP A 48 -6.34 -9.07 -0.32
N MET A 49 -7.56 -8.54 -0.13
CA MET A 49 -7.80 -7.39 0.75
C MET A 49 -7.31 -7.65 2.17
N LEU A 50 -7.55 -8.86 2.72
CA LEU A 50 -7.05 -9.27 4.03
C LEU A 50 -5.52 -9.46 4.07
N SER A 51 -4.94 -10.06 3.04
CA SER A 51 -3.48 -10.24 2.91
C SER A 51 -2.75 -8.90 2.83
N VAL A 52 -3.17 -8.03 1.92
CA VAL A 52 -2.64 -6.66 1.77
C VAL A 52 -2.84 -5.88 3.07
N LYS A 53 -3.97 -6.11 3.76
CA LYS A 53 -4.20 -5.56 5.09
C LYS A 53 -3.15 -6.03 6.11
N GLY A 54 -2.76 -7.30 6.06
CA GLY A 54 -1.69 -7.86 6.87
C GLY A 54 -0.29 -7.30 6.57
N LEU A 55 -0.07 -6.70 5.40
CA LEU A 55 1.21 -6.07 5.03
C LEU A 55 1.41 -4.67 5.62
N ASP A 56 0.42 -4.12 6.34
CA ASP A 56 0.46 -2.78 6.96
C ASP A 56 0.61 -1.62 5.95
N VAL A 57 0.01 -1.79 4.77
CA VAL A 57 -0.14 -0.72 3.77
C VAL A 57 -1.09 0.37 4.25
N ASP A 58 -0.99 1.57 3.65
CA ASP A 58 -1.83 2.71 4.01
C ASP A 58 -3.23 2.61 3.40
N GLY A 59 -3.39 1.96 2.25
CA GLY A 59 -4.69 1.71 1.61
C GLY A 59 -4.55 0.73 0.45
N PHE A 60 -5.61 0.53 -0.33
CA PHE A 60 -5.54 -0.21 -1.60
C PHE A 60 -6.60 0.33 -2.57
N ILE A 61 -6.36 0.18 -3.87
CA ILE A 61 -7.30 0.54 -4.93
C ILE A 61 -8.07 -0.71 -5.33
N THR A 62 -9.39 -0.61 -5.49
CA THR A 62 -10.29 -1.73 -5.80
C THR A 62 -11.41 -1.29 -6.73
N ASP A 63 -11.84 -2.18 -7.62
CA ASP A 63 -13.04 -1.98 -8.45
C ASP A 63 -14.33 -2.32 -7.67
N TYR A 64 -14.20 -2.94 -6.50
CA TYR A 64 -15.32 -3.42 -5.68
C TYR A 64 -15.37 -2.71 -4.33
N PRO A 65 -15.71 -1.40 -4.27
CA PRO A 65 -15.76 -0.64 -3.03
C PRO A 65 -16.76 -1.23 -2.03
N GLY A 66 -17.85 -1.84 -2.50
CA GLY A 66 -18.83 -2.51 -1.63
C GLY A 66 -18.26 -3.73 -0.88
N ARG A 67 -17.30 -4.46 -1.47
CA ARG A 67 -16.59 -5.54 -0.77
C ARG A 67 -15.62 -4.96 0.26
N ALA A 68 -14.86 -3.94 -0.14
CA ALA A 68 -13.90 -3.26 0.75
C ALA A 68 -14.58 -2.60 1.96
N ALA A 69 -15.82 -2.11 1.82
CA ALA A 69 -16.60 -1.51 2.90
C ALA A 69 -16.78 -2.44 4.11
N LYS A 70 -16.85 -3.76 3.88
CA LYS A 70 -16.95 -4.77 4.95
C LYS A 70 -15.70 -4.82 5.84
N PHE A 71 -14.54 -4.51 5.28
CA PHE A 71 -13.25 -4.69 5.96
C PHE A 71 -12.77 -3.44 6.71
N LYS A 72 -13.58 -2.36 6.73
CA LYS A 72 -13.36 -1.04 7.37
C LYS A 72 -11.87 -0.70 7.47
N ARG A 73 -11.28 -0.31 6.33
CA ARG A 73 -9.96 0.32 6.30
C ARG A 73 -10.02 1.60 5.47
N THR A 74 -10.26 2.70 6.16
CA THR A 74 -9.77 4.02 5.75
C THR A 74 -8.28 4.07 5.98
N LEU A 75 -7.60 4.95 5.23
CA LEU A 75 -6.18 5.29 5.41
C LEU A 75 -5.83 5.23 6.89
N ASN A 76 -4.79 4.47 7.25
CA ASN A 76 -4.28 4.41 8.61
C ASN A 76 -3.66 5.78 8.92
N LEU A 77 -4.52 6.80 9.06
CA LEU A 77 -4.22 8.14 9.52
C LEU A 77 -3.84 7.96 10.98
N ARG A 78 -2.63 7.45 11.23
CA ARG A 78 -1.94 7.73 12.47
C ARG A 78 -2.01 9.25 12.58
N LYS A 79 -2.90 9.74 13.47
CA LYS A 79 -2.84 11.12 13.96
C LYS A 79 -1.37 11.35 14.25
N GLN A 80 -0.71 12.19 13.45
CA GLN A 80 0.61 12.67 13.82
C GLN A 80 0.39 13.32 15.18
N ARG A 81 0.94 12.68 16.22
CA ARG A 81 1.07 13.28 17.54
C ARG A 81 2.37 14.06 17.55
#